data_AF-A0A1Y4EVL4-F1
#
_entry.id   AF-A0A1Y4EVL4-F1
#
_cell.length_a   1.000
_cell.length_b   1.000
_cell.length_c   1.000
_cell.angle_alpha   90.00
_cell.angle_beta   90.00
_cell.angle_gamma   90.00
#
_symmetry.space_group_name_H-M   'P 1'
#
loop_
_entity.id
_entity.type
_entity.pdbx_description
1 polymer ?
#
loop_
_entity_poly.entity_id
_entity_poly.type
_entity_poly.pdbx_seq_one_letter_code
_entity_poly.pdbx_strand_id
1 'polypeptide(L)'
;MNFHETTYGRRFFDAQLPHLIKALERIADGLAHTETAPPQGIAPDPNFLHDLYYGDYEPSVFKKQSSRQKELNQAVSAAEAALRDVLQQSPAAVKAFEAYQLAVGEQHGAVTEQAFESGYRTAMQMLMAGLAWPEGNNAAELPLTTQELRKMNGEWVFCLEMNEEVKVVAYKKGFIRVTNDKESHHINGLTLYRRRPNWCE
;
A
#
# COMPACT_ATOMS: atom_id res chain seq x y z
N MET A 1 24.50 -23.85 -41.16
CA MET A 1 23.02 -23.99 -41.11
C MET A 1 22.51 -22.89 -40.22
N ASN A 2 21.61 -22.05 -40.70
CA ASN A 2 21.13 -20.88 -39.95
C ASN A 2 20.01 -21.31 -39.00
N PHE A 3 19.87 -20.64 -37.85
CA PHE A 3 18.90 -21.00 -36.81
C PHE A 3 17.46 -21.11 -37.35
N HIS A 4 17.03 -20.16 -38.19
CA HIS A 4 15.70 -20.15 -38.81
C HIS A 4 15.45 -21.30 -39.81
N GLU A 5 16.50 -21.96 -40.30
CA GLU A 5 16.40 -23.12 -41.18
C GLU A 5 16.20 -24.42 -40.39
N THR A 6 16.49 -24.40 -39.09
CA THR A 6 16.33 -25.57 -38.20
C THR A 6 14.86 -25.76 -37.82
N THR A 7 14.49 -27.00 -37.51
CA THR A 7 13.15 -27.34 -37.00
C THR A 7 12.80 -26.54 -35.73
N TYR A 8 13.78 -26.28 -34.87
CA TYR A 8 13.60 -25.46 -33.67
C TYR A 8 13.40 -23.99 -33.98
N GLY A 9 14.18 -23.43 -34.92
CA GLY A 9 14.00 -22.04 -35.35
C GLY A 9 12.65 -21.80 -36.00
N ARG A 10 12.18 -22.71 -36.88
CA ARG A 10 10.83 -22.61 -37.44
C ARG A 10 9.76 -22.62 -36.36
N ARG A 11 9.82 -23.52 -35.37
CA ARG A 11 8.87 -23.53 -34.24
C ARG A 11 8.91 -22.25 -33.41
N PHE A 12 10.09 -21.66 -33.23
CA PHE A 12 10.23 -20.40 -32.53
C PHE A 12 9.56 -19.24 -33.29
N PHE A 13 9.83 -19.10 -34.59
CA PHE A 13 9.28 -18.00 -35.40
C PHE A 13 7.80 -18.19 -35.75
N ASP A 14 7.35 -19.42 -36.02
CA ASP A 14 5.99 -19.68 -36.51
C ASP A 14 4.96 -19.82 -35.37
N ALA A 15 5.40 -20.19 -34.16
CA ALA A 15 4.49 -20.38 -33.01
C ALA A 15 4.85 -19.48 -31.82
N GLN A 16 6.08 -19.61 -31.29
CA GLN A 16 6.44 -18.95 -30.02
C GLN A 16 6.47 -17.42 -30.11
N LEU A 17 7.02 -16.87 -31.20
CA LEU A 17 7.10 -15.43 -31.40
C LEU A 17 5.69 -14.78 -31.52
N PRO A 18 4.75 -15.33 -32.31
CA PRO A 18 3.35 -14.88 -32.28
C PRO A 18 2.68 -14.94 -30.91
N HIS A 19 2.95 -16.00 -30.12
CA HIS A 19 2.40 -16.11 -28.76
C HIS A 19 2.96 -15.03 -27.82
N LEU A 20 4.26 -14.73 -27.92
CA LEU A 20 4.90 -13.68 -27.15
C LEU A 20 4.32 -12.29 -27.50
N ILE A 21 4.13 -12.01 -28.79
CA ILE A 21 3.52 -10.75 -29.24
C ILE A 21 2.10 -10.61 -28.66
N LYS A 22 1.27 -11.64 -28.75
CA LYS A 22 -0.10 -11.62 -28.18
C LYS A 22 -0.10 -11.48 -26.66
N ALA A 23 0.88 -12.06 -25.96
CA ALA A 23 1.01 -11.90 -24.52
C ALA A 23 1.36 -10.45 -24.17
N LEU A 24 2.28 -9.83 -24.90
CA LEU A 24 2.64 -8.42 -24.73
C LEU A 24 1.47 -7.47 -25.06
N GLU A 25 0.70 -7.75 -26.12
CA GLU A 25 -0.52 -7.00 -26.45
C GLU A 25 -1.56 -7.10 -25.32
N ARG A 26 -1.83 -8.30 -24.81
CA ARG A 26 -2.75 -8.51 -23.68
C ARG A 26 -2.29 -7.82 -22.40
N ILE A 27 -0.98 -7.79 -22.14
CA ILE A 27 -0.41 -7.06 -21.00
C ILE A 27 -0.59 -5.56 -21.21
N ALA A 28 -0.33 -5.03 -22.41
CA ALA A 28 -0.51 -3.62 -22.72
C ALA A 28 -1.99 -3.19 -22.59
N ASP A 29 -2.93 -3.98 -23.11
CA ASP A 29 -4.36 -3.75 -22.97
C ASP A 29 -4.82 -3.84 -21.50
N GLY A 30 -4.34 -4.85 -20.76
CA GLY A 30 -4.61 -4.99 -19.33
C GLY A 30 -4.09 -3.82 -18.50
N LEU A 31 -2.91 -3.30 -18.83
CA LEU A 31 -2.32 -2.12 -18.18
C LEU A 31 -3.08 -0.84 -18.53
N ALA A 32 -3.53 -0.66 -19.78
CA ALA A 32 -4.37 0.46 -20.18
C ALA A 32 -5.74 0.46 -19.49
N HIS A 33 -6.23 -0.71 -19.07
CA HIS A 33 -7.46 -0.87 -18.27
C HIS A 33 -7.22 -0.90 -16.76
N THR A 34 -5.96 -0.94 -16.33
CA THR A 34 -5.54 -0.72 -14.93
C THR A 34 -5.30 0.77 -14.69
N GLU A 35 -6.09 1.64 -15.32
CA GLU A 35 -6.40 2.91 -14.70
C GLU A 35 -7.29 2.58 -13.49
N THR A 36 -6.67 2.16 -12.38
CA THR A 36 -7.23 2.46 -11.07
C THR A 36 -7.49 3.94 -11.10
N ALA A 37 -8.74 4.32 -11.35
CA ALA A 37 -9.14 5.71 -11.36
C ALA A 37 -8.50 6.34 -10.12
N PRO A 38 -7.72 7.42 -10.26
CA PRO A 38 -7.26 8.12 -9.07
C PRO A 38 -8.49 8.36 -8.21
N PRO A 39 -8.41 8.16 -6.87
CA PRO A 39 -9.56 8.37 -6.01
C PRO A 39 -10.22 9.68 -6.41
N GLN A 40 -11.41 9.59 -6.99
CA GLN A 40 -12.00 10.69 -7.75
C GLN A 40 -12.06 11.91 -6.82
N GLY A 41 -11.33 12.98 -7.18
CA GLY A 41 -11.37 14.25 -6.47
C GLY A 41 -10.08 14.70 -5.76
N ILE A 42 -9.00 13.92 -5.75
CA ILE A 42 -7.71 14.39 -5.21
C ILE A 42 -6.75 14.69 -6.36
N ALA A 43 -6.83 15.90 -6.91
CA ALA A 43 -5.72 16.44 -7.69
C ALA A 43 -4.57 16.71 -6.70
N PRO A 44 -3.42 16.01 -6.80
CA PRO A 44 -2.29 16.29 -5.93
C PRO A 44 -1.82 17.72 -6.19
N ASP A 45 -1.72 18.53 -5.14
CA ASP A 45 -1.08 19.84 -5.24
C ASP A 45 0.38 19.61 -5.69
N PRO A 46 0.80 20.14 -6.86
CA PRO A 46 2.13 19.91 -7.39
C PRO A 46 3.23 20.43 -6.46
N ASN A 47 2.93 21.38 -5.58
CA ASN A 47 3.87 21.92 -4.61
C ASN A 47 3.81 21.21 -3.25
N PHE A 48 2.91 20.22 -3.05
CA PHE A 48 2.72 19.55 -1.76
C PHE A 48 4.03 19.08 -1.12
N LEU A 49 4.87 18.37 -1.88
CA LEU A 49 6.15 17.86 -1.36
C LEU A 49 7.19 18.96 -1.14
N HIS A 50 7.15 20.03 -1.95
CA HIS A 50 8.03 21.18 -1.80
C HIS A 50 7.70 21.91 -0.49
N ASP A 51 6.43 22.29 -0.33
CA ASP A 51 5.93 22.99 0.84
C ASP A 51 6.10 22.13 2.10
N LEU A 52 5.86 20.82 2.01
CA LEU A 52 6.06 19.90 3.13
C LEU A 52 7.54 19.80 3.53
N TYR A 53 8.44 19.74 2.55
CA TYR A 53 9.88 19.61 2.80
C TYR A 53 10.47 20.88 3.44
N TYR A 54 10.03 22.06 3.02
CA TYR A 54 10.49 23.34 3.57
C TYR A 54 9.71 23.81 4.81
N GLY A 55 8.63 23.11 5.18
CA GLY A 55 7.79 23.45 6.33
C GLY A 55 6.75 24.54 6.04
N ASP A 56 6.59 24.92 4.77
CA ASP A 56 5.59 25.88 4.29
C ASP A 56 4.20 25.24 4.07
N TYR A 57 4.08 23.93 4.29
CA TYR A 57 2.81 23.22 4.15
C TYR A 57 1.82 23.59 5.24
N GLU A 58 0.82 24.39 4.86
CA GLU A 58 -0.36 24.67 5.68
C GLU A 58 -1.52 23.73 5.26
N PRO A 59 -2.07 22.92 6.17
CA PRO A 59 -3.26 22.11 5.89
C PRO A 59 -4.46 22.96 5.43
N SER A 60 -5.23 22.47 4.46
CA SER A 60 -6.33 23.22 3.84
C SER A 60 -7.43 23.66 4.82
N VAL A 61 -7.61 22.93 5.92
CA VAL A 61 -8.52 23.26 7.02
C VAL A 61 -8.21 24.60 7.70
N PHE A 62 -6.95 25.07 7.62
CA PHE A 62 -6.52 26.34 8.19
C PHE A 62 -6.56 27.48 7.16
N LYS A 63 -6.56 27.18 5.86
CA LYS A 63 -6.57 28.19 4.79
C LYS A 63 -7.92 28.93 4.69
N LYS A 64 -9.03 28.28 5.01
CA LYS A 64 -10.38 28.88 4.97
C LYS A 64 -11.16 28.57 6.22
N GLN A 65 -11.23 29.54 7.13
CA GLN A 65 -12.12 29.45 8.29
C GLN A 65 -13.57 29.59 7.87
N SER A 66 -14.42 28.69 8.37
CA SER A 66 -15.87 28.81 8.21
C SER A 66 -16.42 30.02 8.98
N SER A 67 -17.57 30.54 8.58
CA SER A 67 -18.27 31.61 9.32
C SER A 67 -18.51 31.21 10.78
N ARG A 68 -18.92 29.95 11.01
CA ARG A 68 -19.15 29.40 12.34
C ARG A 68 -17.89 29.37 13.20
N GLN A 69 -16.74 28.98 12.64
CA GLN A 69 -15.47 29.00 13.36
C GLN A 69 -15.10 30.42 13.80
N LYS A 70 -15.32 31.42 12.93
CA LYS A 70 -15.06 32.83 13.28
C LYS A 70 -15.93 33.30 14.45
N GLU A 71 -17.21 32.98 14.45
CA GLU A 71 -18.13 33.29 15.56
C GLU A 71 -17.67 32.65 16.87
N LEU A 72 -17.30 31.37 16.83
CA LEU A 72 -16.83 30.65 18.02
C LEU A 72 -15.51 31.25 18.54
N ASN A 73 -14.58 31.58 17.65
CA ASN A 73 -13.33 32.24 18.04
C ASN A 73 -13.58 33.59 18.72
N GLN A 74 -14.51 34.40 18.18
CA GLN A 74 -14.90 35.67 18.80
C GLN A 74 -15.53 35.47 20.18
N ALA A 75 -16.41 34.47 20.33
CA ALA A 75 -17.02 34.13 21.61
C ALA A 75 -15.98 33.68 22.65
N VAL A 76 -14.99 32.87 22.24
CA VAL A 76 -13.87 32.46 23.11
C VAL A 76 -13.04 33.68 23.51
N SER A 77 -12.66 34.54 22.57
CA SER A 77 -11.90 35.76 22.87
C SER A 77 -12.64 36.71 23.82
N ALA A 78 -13.97 36.85 23.66
CA ALA A 78 -14.78 37.67 24.55
C ALA A 78 -14.85 37.08 25.97
N ALA A 79 -15.04 35.76 26.09
CA ALA A 79 -15.06 35.06 27.37
C ALA A 79 -13.69 35.12 28.09
N GLU A 80 -12.60 34.95 27.33
CA GLU A 80 -11.24 35.09 27.86
C GLU A 80 -10.98 36.51 28.39
N ALA A 81 -11.39 37.54 27.64
CA ALA A 81 -11.22 38.93 28.06
C ALA A 81 -11.98 39.24 29.37
N ALA A 82 -13.22 38.77 29.48
CA ALA A 82 -14.01 38.93 30.70
C ALA A 82 -13.38 38.19 31.89
N LEU A 83 -12.89 36.96 31.67
CA LEU A 83 -12.22 36.19 32.72
C LEU A 83 -10.90 36.86 33.16
N ARG A 84 -10.15 37.43 32.23
CA ARG A 84 -8.90 38.13 32.50
C ARG A 84 -9.13 39.37 33.37
N ASP A 85 -10.20 40.13 33.12
CA ASP A 85 -10.57 41.30 33.92
C ASP A 85 -10.85 40.94 35.40
N VAL A 86 -11.58 39.84 35.62
CA VAL A 86 -11.86 39.33 36.96
C VAL A 86 -10.59 38.85 37.67
N LEU A 87 -9.72 38.12 36.97
CA LEU A 87 -8.51 37.53 37.55
C LEU A 87 -7.41 38.55 37.87
N GLN A 88 -7.38 39.70 37.20
CA GLN A 88 -6.40 40.78 37.44
C GLN A 88 -6.38 41.29 38.88
N GLN A 89 -7.45 41.05 39.65
CA GLN A 89 -7.56 41.44 41.05
C GLN A 89 -6.70 40.58 41.99
N SER A 90 -6.15 39.44 41.54
CA SER A 90 -5.32 38.55 42.35
C SER A 90 -4.14 37.95 41.56
N PRO A 91 -2.88 38.29 41.91
CA PRO A 91 -1.69 37.73 41.25
C PRO A 91 -1.58 36.20 41.36
N ALA A 92 -2.07 35.62 42.45
CA ALA A 92 -2.09 34.17 42.66
C ALA A 92 -3.10 33.48 41.74
N ALA A 93 -4.24 34.12 41.49
CA ALA A 93 -5.27 33.60 40.59
C ALA A 93 -4.82 33.62 39.13
N VAL A 94 -4.12 34.69 38.71
CA VAL A 94 -3.49 34.76 37.37
C VAL A 94 -2.50 33.62 37.17
N LYS A 95 -1.60 33.38 38.12
CA LYS A 95 -0.60 32.30 38.02
C LYS A 95 -1.24 30.90 37.97
N ALA A 96 -2.29 30.66 38.77
CA ALA A 96 -3.03 29.41 38.74
C ALA A 96 -3.77 29.20 37.41
N PHE A 97 -4.31 30.28 36.84
CA PHE A 97 -4.99 30.26 35.56
C PHE A 97 -4.04 30.02 34.37
N GLU A 98 -2.85 30.61 34.38
CA GLU A 98 -1.80 30.32 33.38
C GLU A 98 -1.36 28.86 33.44
N ALA A 99 -1.15 28.32 34.65
CA ALA A 99 -0.82 26.91 34.84
C ALA A 99 -1.95 25.99 34.32
N TYR A 100 -3.21 26.37 34.54
CA TYR A 100 -4.37 25.67 33.98
C TYR A 100 -4.38 25.73 32.45
N GLN A 101 -4.19 26.91 31.84
CA GLN A 101 -4.17 27.05 30.38
C GLN A 101 -3.05 26.21 29.74
N LEU A 102 -1.87 26.20 30.35
CA LEU A 102 -0.75 25.37 29.90
C LEU A 102 -1.12 23.89 29.94
N ALA A 103 -1.63 23.41 31.08
CA ALA A 103 -2.01 22.01 31.26
C ALA A 103 -3.15 21.58 30.30
N VAL A 104 -4.15 22.43 30.10
CA VAL A 104 -5.23 22.17 29.14
C VAL A 104 -4.71 22.20 27.71
N GLY A 105 -3.79 23.11 27.37
CA GLY A 105 -3.14 23.18 26.08
C GLY A 105 -2.35 21.92 25.76
N GLU A 106 -1.54 21.42 26.70
CA GLU A 106 -0.82 20.15 26.58
C GLU A 106 -1.78 18.97 26.40
N GLN A 107 -2.85 18.90 27.22
CA GLN A 107 -3.87 17.87 27.08
C GLN A 107 -4.56 17.93 25.71
N HIS A 108 -4.94 19.11 25.24
CA HIS A 108 -5.59 19.30 23.94
C HIS A 108 -4.66 18.90 22.79
N GLY A 109 -3.36 19.23 22.90
CA GLY A 109 -2.33 18.77 21.96
C GLY A 109 -2.29 17.25 21.88
N ALA A 110 -2.15 16.57 23.03
CA ALA A 110 -2.08 15.11 23.10
C ALA A 110 -3.35 14.43 22.54
N VAL A 111 -4.54 14.95 22.85
CA VAL A 111 -5.82 14.44 22.32
C VAL A 111 -5.92 14.64 20.82
N THR A 112 -5.48 15.80 20.32
CA THR A 112 -5.50 16.11 18.88
C THR A 112 -4.56 15.22 18.10
N GLU A 113 -3.35 14.98 18.62
CA GLU A 113 -2.38 14.05 18.03
C GLU A 113 -2.92 12.62 17.96
N GLN A 114 -3.48 12.11 19.06
CA GLN A 114 -4.10 10.78 19.09
C GLN A 114 -5.29 10.67 18.13
N ALA A 115 -6.14 11.69 18.07
CA ALA A 115 -7.26 11.75 17.14
C ALA A 115 -6.76 11.73 15.69
N PHE A 116 -5.70 12.48 15.37
CA PHE A 116 -5.08 12.47 14.05
C PHE A 116 -4.49 11.09 13.69
N GLU A 117 -3.69 10.48 14.58
CA GLU A 117 -3.10 9.15 14.36
C GLU A 117 -4.19 8.10 14.09
N SER A 118 -5.25 8.10 14.91
CA SER A 118 -6.37 7.18 14.76
C SER A 118 -7.14 7.40 13.44
N GLY A 119 -7.36 8.66 13.07
CA GLY A 119 -8.01 9.04 11.81
C GLY A 119 -7.19 8.61 10.60
N TYR A 120 -5.88 8.84 10.62
CA TYR A 120 -4.97 8.41 9.55
C TYR A 120 -4.93 6.89 9.41
N ARG A 121 -4.75 6.16 10.53
CA ARG A 121 -4.76 4.68 10.52
C ARG A 121 -6.07 4.14 9.94
N THR A 122 -7.19 4.72 10.33
CA THR A 122 -8.51 4.32 9.82
C THR A 122 -8.64 4.60 8.33
N ALA A 123 -8.24 5.79 7.87
CA ALA A 123 -8.29 6.15 6.45
C ALA A 123 -7.41 5.22 5.59
N MET A 124 -6.21 4.89 6.06
CA MET A 124 -5.32 3.95 5.38
C MET A 124 -5.91 2.53 5.35
N GLN A 125 -6.56 2.07 6.43
CA GLN A 125 -7.27 0.80 6.44
C GLN A 125 -8.42 0.78 5.43
N MET A 126 -9.21 1.86 5.34
CA MET A 126 -10.29 1.99 4.36
C MET A 126 -9.75 1.99 2.93
N LEU A 127 -8.65 2.69 2.67
CA LEU A 127 -7.97 2.68 1.37
C LEU A 127 -7.50 1.27 1.01
N MET A 128 -6.79 0.59 1.91
CA MET A 128 -6.31 -0.77 1.68
C MET A 128 -7.45 -1.77 1.50
N ALA A 129 -8.56 -1.60 2.22
CA ALA A 129 -9.76 -2.44 2.06
C ALA A 129 -10.46 -2.17 0.72
N GLY A 130 -10.50 -0.92 0.25
CA GLY A 130 -11.04 -0.56 -1.07
C GLY A 130 -10.16 -0.99 -2.23
N LEU A 131 -8.85 -1.10 -2.02
CA LEU A 131 -7.86 -1.61 -2.99
C LEU A 131 -7.65 -3.13 -2.89
N ALA A 132 -8.18 -3.79 -1.86
CA ALA A 132 -8.00 -5.21 -1.65
C ALA A 132 -8.58 -5.99 -2.85
N TRP A 133 -7.67 -6.61 -3.60
CA TRP A 133 -7.94 -7.55 -4.67
C TRP A 133 -8.96 -8.59 -4.20
N PRO A 134 -9.95 -9.00 -5.02
CA PRO A 134 -10.99 -9.93 -4.59
C PRO A 134 -10.36 -11.24 -4.12
N GLU A 135 -10.29 -11.43 -2.80
CA GLU A 135 -10.03 -12.73 -2.21
C GLU A 135 -11.28 -13.59 -2.41
N GLY A 136 -11.22 -14.51 -3.38
CA GLY A 136 -12.28 -15.50 -3.55
C GLY A 136 -12.44 -16.09 -4.95
N ASN A 137 -11.35 -16.55 -5.58
CA ASN A 137 -11.30 -17.72 -6.50
C ASN A 137 -9.95 -17.81 -7.26
N ASN A 138 -9.18 -16.72 -7.32
CA ASN A 138 -7.98 -16.65 -8.16
C ASN A 138 -6.67 -16.94 -7.38
N ALA A 139 -6.73 -17.35 -6.11
CA ALA A 139 -5.53 -17.66 -5.31
C ALA A 139 -4.74 -18.87 -5.85
N ALA A 140 -5.32 -19.67 -6.74
CA ALA A 140 -4.62 -20.72 -7.49
C ALA A 140 -3.84 -20.19 -8.70
N GLU A 141 -4.16 -18.98 -9.18
CA GLU A 141 -3.58 -18.35 -10.37
C GLU A 141 -2.50 -17.32 -10.05
N LEU A 142 -2.21 -17.09 -8.77
CA LEU A 142 -1.13 -16.22 -8.32
C LEU A 142 0.13 -17.05 -7.99
N PRO A 143 1.33 -16.52 -8.31
CA PRO A 143 2.57 -17.19 -7.96
C PRO A 143 2.74 -17.21 -6.43
N LEU A 144 3.13 -18.37 -5.93
CA LEU A 144 3.40 -18.64 -4.52
C LEU A 144 4.55 -17.78 -4.02
N THR A 145 4.31 -17.09 -2.91
CA THR A 145 5.35 -16.33 -2.22
C THR A 145 6.32 -17.25 -1.48
N THR A 146 7.52 -16.76 -1.18
CA THR A 146 8.50 -17.51 -0.38
C THR A 146 8.00 -17.85 1.02
N GLN A 147 7.12 -17.03 1.61
CA GLN A 147 6.52 -17.29 2.92
C GLN A 147 5.50 -18.44 2.88
N GLU A 148 4.72 -18.53 1.80
CA GLU A 148 3.78 -19.64 1.59
C GLU A 148 4.54 -20.96 1.34
N LEU A 149 5.57 -20.94 0.48
CA LEU A 149 6.39 -22.12 0.18
C LEU A 149 7.06 -22.73 1.41
N ARG A 150 7.41 -21.92 2.43
CA ARG A 150 7.94 -22.44 3.70
C ARG A 150 6.95 -23.31 4.46
N LYS A 151 5.65 -23.05 4.30
CA LYS A 151 4.57 -23.80 4.96
C LYS A 151 4.20 -25.06 4.18
N MET A 152 4.62 -25.17 2.92
CA MET A 152 4.24 -26.23 1.97
C MET A 152 5.31 -27.33 1.84
N ASN A 153 6.10 -27.60 2.89
CA ASN A 153 7.18 -28.58 2.82
C ASN A 153 6.63 -29.99 2.51
N GLY A 154 7.10 -30.57 1.41
CA GLY A 154 6.67 -31.88 0.94
C GLY A 154 5.44 -31.86 0.04
N GLU A 155 4.86 -30.69 -0.25
CA GLU A 155 3.73 -30.55 -1.17
C GLU A 155 4.19 -30.39 -2.62
N TRP A 156 3.33 -30.78 -3.56
CA TRP A 156 3.53 -30.60 -4.99
C TRP A 156 2.99 -29.23 -5.43
N VAL A 157 3.79 -28.54 -6.23
CA VAL A 157 3.48 -27.23 -6.81
C VAL A 157 3.87 -27.24 -8.29
N PHE A 158 3.21 -26.44 -9.10
CA PHE A 158 3.54 -26.32 -10.52
C PHE A 158 4.64 -25.28 -10.73
N CYS A 159 5.72 -25.64 -11.41
CA CYS A 159 6.78 -24.69 -11.79
C CYS A 159 6.60 -24.25 -13.24
N LEU A 160 6.49 -22.94 -13.44
CA LEU A 160 6.23 -22.36 -14.76
C LEU A 160 7.42 -22.53 -15.72
N GLU A 161 8.64 -22.30 -15.23
CA GLU A 161 9.87 -22.35 -16.04
C GLU A 161 10.21 -23.76 -16.49
N MET A 162 9.88 -24.76 -15.67
CA MET A 162 10.10 -26.18 -15.96
C MET A 162 8.88 -26.84 -16.62
N ASN A 163 7.73 -26.17 -16.61
CA ASN A 163 6.43 -26.65 -17.10
C ASN A 163 6.03 -28.03 -16.54
N GLU A 164 6.30 -28.25 -15.25
CA GLU A 164 6.06 -29.53 -14.59
C GLU A 164 5.71 -29.35 -13.10
N GLU A 165 5.13 -30.39 -12.51
CA GLU A 165 4.88 -30.44 -11.07
C GLU A 165 6.19 -30.81 -10.35
N VAL A 166 6.57 -29.98 -9.38
CA VAL A 166 7.77 -30.13 -8.57
C VAL A 166 7.39 -30.17 -7.10
N LYS A 167 8.17 -30.91 -6.31
CA LYS A 167 7.94 -31.04 -4.88
C LYS A 167 8.74 -30.01 -4.10
N VAL A 168 8.09 -29.29 -3.20
CA VAL A 168 8.74 -28.28 -2.35
C VAL A 168 9.52 -28.96 -1.23
N VAL A 169 10.79 -28.58 -1.07
CA VAL A 169 11.68 -28.99 0.00
C VAL A 169 12.16 -27.75 0.75
N ALA A 170 11.48 -27.43 1.84
CA ALA A 170 11.81 -26.28 2.68
C ALA A 170 12.73 -26.70 3.85
N TYR A 171 13.88 -26.06 3.97
CA TYR A 171 14.83 -26.32 5.04
C TYR A 171 14.64 -25.33 6.21
N LYS A 172 14.82 -25.81 7.45
CA LYS A 172 14.72 -24.98 8.68
C LYS A 172 15.66 -23.76 8.70
N LYS A 173 16.70 -23.72 7.86
CA LYS A 173 17.69 -22.62 7.74
C LYS A 173 17.38 -21.59 6.64
N GLY A 174 16.15 -21.58 6.09
CA GLY A 174 15.70 -20.53 5.17
C GLY A 174 15.98 -20.79 3.68
N PHE A 175 16.67 -21.88 3.34
CA PHE A 175 16.79 -22.34 1.96
C PHE A 175 15.53 -23.12 1.57
N ILE A 176 14.95 -22.79 0.42
CA ILE A 176 13.87 -23.56 -0.20
C ILE A 176 14.41 -24.10 -1.51
N ARG A 177 14.18 -25.38 -1.75
CA ARG A 177 14.46 -26.03 -3.02
C ARG A 177 13.16 -26.64 -3.54
N VAL A 178 13.09 -26.78 -4.85
CA VAL A 178 12.10 -27.63 -5.51
C VAL A 178 12.82 -28.81 -6.13
N THR A 179 12.21 -29.98 -6.09
CA THR A 179 12.78 -31.19 -6.70
C THR A 179 11.78 -31.78 -7.67
N ASN A 180 12.26 -32.13 -8.85
CA ASN A 180 11.64 -33.12 -9.72
C ASN A 180 12.25 -34.49 -9.38
N ASP A 181 11.69 -35.59 -9.88
CA ASP A 181 12.18 -36.96 -9.75
C ASP A 181 13.62 -37.15 -10.27
N LYS A 182 14.15 -36.17 -11.01
CA LYS A 182 15.47 -36.20 -11.64
C LYS A 182 16.49 -35.25 -11.00
N GLU A 183 16.08 -34.04 -10.62
CA GLU A 183 17.00 -32.97 -10.20
C GLU A 183 16.37 -32.05 -9.15
N SER A 184 17.23 -31.41 -8.33
CA SER A 184 16.82 -30.44 -7.31
C SER A 184 17.35 -29.05 -7.64
N HIS A 185 16.43 -28.08 -7.70
CA HIS A 185 16.70 -26.69 -8.05
C HIS A 185 16.46 -25.75 -6.87
N HIS A 186 17.22 -24.66 -6.82
CA HIS A 186 16.92 -23.55 -5.93
C HIS A 186 15.73 -22.74 -6.46
N ILE A 187 14.89 -22.22 -5.56
CA ILE A 187 13.69 -21.46 -5.94
C ILE A 187 13.98 -20.06 -6.52
N ASN A 188 15.23 -19.60 -6.50
CA ASN A 188 15.58 -18.26 -6.95
C ASN A 188 15.36 -18.15 -8.46
N GLY A 189 14.43 -17.28 -8.87
CA GLY A 189 14.06 -17.10 -10.27
C GLY A 189 13.05 -18.13 -10.79
N LEU A 190 12.45 -18.95 -9.92
CA LEU A 190 11.36 -19.86 -10.28
C LEU A 190 10.01 -19.30 -9.83
N THR A 191 9.02 -19.42 -10.70
CA THR A 191 7.63 -19.02 -10.48
C THR A 191 6.80 -20.26 -10.23
N LEU A 192 6.36 -20.43 -8.99
CA LEU A 192 5.66 -21.62 -8.51
C LEU A 192 4.19 -21.32 -8.27
N TYR A 193 3.29 -22.22 -8.63
CA TYR A 193 1.84 -22.09 -8.45
C TYR A 193 1.28 -23.28 -7.69
N ARG A 194 0.16 -23.10 -6.98
CA ARG A 194 -0.52 -24.22 -6.28
C ARG A 194 -1.02 -25.30 -7.25
N ARG A 195 -1.39 -24.91 -8.46
CA ARG A 195 -1.88 -25.78 -9.54
C ARG A 195 -1.42 -25.19 -10.87
N ARG A 196 -1.40 -26.00 -11.93
CA ARG A 196 -1.14 -25.52 -13.28
C ARG A 196 -2.17 -24.43 -13.64
N PRO A 197 -1.73 -23.20 -13.97
CA PRO A 197 -2.65 -22.13 -14.36
C PRO A 197 -3.39 -22.48 -15.66
N ASN A 198 -4.64 -22.04 -15.76
CA ASN A 198 -5.51 -22.34 -16.91
C ASN A 198 -5.00 -21.75 -18.24
N TRP A 199 -4.11 -20.76 -18.18
CA TRP A 199 -3.47 -20.13 -19.35
C TRP A 199 -2.19 -20.83 -19.81
N CYS A 200 -1.76 -21.90 -19.13
CA CYS A 200 -0.60 -22.72 -19.51
C CYS A 200 -0.98 -23.90 -20.43
N GLU A 201 -2.11 -23.87 -21.16
CA GLU A 201 -2.45 -24.89 -22.18
C GLU A 201 -1.52 -24.88 -23.39
#